data_AF-A0A1R1XV41-F1
#
_entry.id   AF-A0A1R1XV41-F1
#
_cell.length_a   1.000
_cell.length_b   1.000
_cell.length_c   1.000
_cell.angle_alpha   90.00
_cell.angle_beta   90.00
_cell.angle_gamma   90.00
#
_symmetry.space_group_name_H-M   'P 1'
#
loop_
_entity.id
_entity.type
_entity.pdbx_description
1 polymer ?
#
loop_
_entity_poly.entity_id
_entity_poly.type
_entity_poly.pdbx_seq_one_letter_code
_entity_poly.pdbx_strand_id
1 'polypeptide(L)'
;MLADFTKTLDDASIVSFVRPVLDIAPVLDTFKEWGPTSDLTVKRLTAKLCRLLSVTGFLRPSDIHRIDDKRSHVTLGVLHLVIVAPKVKRAGRPIEKPCQIAPHTDPILCPVLAYSV
;
A
#
# COMPACT_ATOMS: atom_id res chain seq x y z
N MET A 1 8.26 -33.09 -30.81
CA MET A 1 7.06 -33.30 -29.97
C MET A 1 7.40 -33.32 -28.48
N LEU A 2 8.18 -34.29 -27.96
CA LEU A 2 8.55 -34.32 -26.53
C LEU A 2 9.51 -33.18 -26.13
N ALA A 3 10.48 -32.85 -26.98
CA ALA A 3 11.40 -31.73 -26.77
C ALA A 3 10.69 -30.36 -26.82
N ASP A 4 9.71 -30.20 -27.71
CA ASP A 4 8.91 -28.98 -27.81
C ASP A 4 8.00 -28.84 -26.57
N PHE A 5 7.47 -29.96 -26.07
CA PHE A 5 6.67 -30.02 -24.85
C PHE A 5 7.50 -29.62 -23.61
N THR A 6 8.70 -30.19 -23.43
CA THR A 6 9.58 -29.82 -22.32
C THR A 6 10.03 -28.37 -22.41
N LYS A 7 10.33 -27.87 -23.60
CA LYS A 7 10.67 -26.46 -23.82
C LYS A 7 9.52 -25.53 -23.43
N THR A 8 8.29 -25.89 -23.77
CA THR A 8 7.10 -25.09 -23.42
C THR A 8 6.86 -25.08 -21.91
N LEU A 9 7.16 -26.18 -21.22
CA LEU A 9 7.09 -26.25 -19.75
C LEU A 9 8.17 -25.39 -19.08
N ASP A 10 9.39 -25.39 -19.61
CA ASP A 10 10.49 -24.55 -19.11
C ASP A 10 10.22 -23.05 -19.37
N ASP A 11 9.72 -22.69 -20.54
CA ASP A 11 9.35 -21.30 -20.89
C ASP A 11 8.18 -20.78 -20.03
N ALA A 12 7.31 -21.67 -19.55
CA ALA A 12 6.22 -21.35 -18.63
C ALA A 12 6.65 -21.36 -17.15
N SER A 13 7.88 -21.75 -16.85
CA SER A 13 8.38 -21.83 -15.48
C SER A 13 8.61 -20.42 -14.90
N ILE A 14 8.11 -20.20 -13.69
CA ILE A 14 8.31 -18.93 -12.97
C ILE A 14 9.69 -18.98 -12.32
N VAL A 15 10.66 -18.28 -12.91
CA VAL A 15 11.99 -18.14 -12.31
C VAL A 15 11.98 -17.04 -11.25
N SER A 16 12.55 -17.32 -10.07
CA SER A 16 12.70 -16.33 -9.00
C SER A 16 13.66 -15.22 -9.44
N PHE A 17 13.17 -13.98 -9.54
CA PHE A 17 13.93 -12.80 -9.97
C PHE A 17 15.00 -12.32 -8.97
N VAL A 18 15.46 -13.16 -8.02
CA VAL A 18 16.11 -12.77 -6.75
C VAL A 18 15.07 -12.32 -5.72
N ARG A 19 15.07 -12.95 -4.55
CA ARG A 19 14.33 -12.51 -3.35
C ARG A 19 15.33 -11.75 -2.46
N PRO A 20 15.55 -10.45 -2.67
CA PRO A 20 16.41 -9.71 -1.75
C PRO A 20 15.79 -9.77 -0.35
N VAL A 21 16.62 -10.04 0.65
CA VAL A 21 16.24 -9.84 2.05
C VAL A 21 16.14 -8.33 2.24
N LEU A 22 14.93 -7.83 2.45
CA LEU A 22 14.69 -6.40 2.70
C LEU A 22 14.63 -6.20 4.21
N ASP A 23 15.56 -5.42 4.74
CA ASP A 23 15.50 -4.96 6.12
C ASP A 23 14.47 -3.82 6.24
N ILE A 24 13.40 -4.08 7.00
CA ILE A 24 12.34 -3.10 7.28
C ILE A 24 12.57 -2.33 8.58
N ALA A 25 13.57 -2.69 9.39
CA ALA A 25 13.85 -2.02 10.65
C ALA A 25 14.03 -0.50 10.50
N PRO A 26 14.76 0.03 9.49
CA PRO A 26 14.90 1.48 9.32
C PRO A 26 13.56 2.20 9.11
N VAL A 27 12.60 1.55 8.44
CA VAL A 27 11.26 2.09 8.22
C VAL A 27 10.48 2.14 9.53
N LEU A 28 10.55 1.06 10.32
CA LEU A 28 9.88 0.98 11.61
C LEU A 28 10.46 1.97 12.62
N ASP A 29 11.79 2.11 12.66
CA ASP A 29 12.46 3.04 13.57
C ASP A 29 12.17 4.48 13.22
N THR A 30 12.06 4.82 11.92
CA THR A 30 11.59 6.15 11.49
C THR A 30 10.19 6.47 12.04
N PHE A 31 9.28 5.48 12.06
CA PHE A 31 7.93 5.71 12.61
C PHE A 31 7.95 5.92 14.13
N LYS A 32 8.81 5.19 14.86
CA LYS A 32 9.01 5.38 16.30
C LYS A 32 9.59 6.75 16.62
N GLU A 33 10.59 7.19 15.86
CA GLU A 33 11.18 8.53 16.00
C GLU A 33 10.17 9.65 15.77
N TRP A 34 9.21 9.45 14.87
CA TRP A 34 8.14 10.42 14.64
C TRP A 34 7.10 10.45 15.75
N GLY A 35 7.02 9.39 16.58
CA GLY A 35 6.17 9.35 17.75
C GLY A 35 4.67 9.31 17.43
N PRO A 36 3.82 9.67 18.42
CA PRO A 36 2.37 9.66 18.31
C PRO A 36 1.85 10.60 17.22
N THR A 37 0.74 10.20 16.60
CA THR A 37 0.12 10.94 15.49
C THR A 37 -0.46 12.30 15.92
N SER A 38 -0.93 12.41 17.17
CA SER A 38 -1.54 13.64 17.72
C SER A 38 -0.61 14.85 17.74
N ASP A 39 0.69 14.61 17.82
CA ASP A 39 1.68 15.66 18.11
C ASP A 39 2.37 16.14 16.83
N LEU A 40 1.99 15.60 15.67
CA LEU A 40 2.61 15.88 14.39
C LEU A 40 1.99 17.09 13.70
N THR A 41 2.84 17.90 13.09
CA THR A 41 2.38 18.92 12.14
C THR A 41 1.72 18.25 10.93
N VAL A 42 0.76 18.92 10.28
CA VAL A 42 0.06 18.41 9.09
C VAL A 42 1.04 17.87 8.04
N LYS A 43 2.15 18.58 7.78
CA LYS A 43 3.17 18.12 6.83
C LYS A 43 3.81 16.78 7.22
N ARG A 44 4.15 16.59 8.51
CA ARG A 44 4.73 15.33 9.01
C ARG A 44 3.67 14.24 9.08
N LEU A 45 2.44 14.58 9.47
CA LEU A 45 1.31 13.67 9.48
C LEU A 45 1.02 13.12 8.08
N THR A 46 0.93 13.97 7.06
CA THR A 46 0.74 13.55 5.67
C THR A 46 1.88 12.64 5.20
N ALA A 47 3.14 12.97 5.53
CA ALA A 47 4.28 12.12 5.17
C ALA A 47 4.22 10.74 5.88
N LYS A 48 3.81 10.71 7.16
CA LYS A 48 3.57 9.49 7.94
C LYS A 48 2.48 8.63 7.36
N LEU A 49 1.32 9.23 7.08
CA LEU A 49 0.20 8.54 6.46
C LEU A 49 0.60 7.94 5.12
N CYS A 50 1.19 8.72 4.19
CA CYS A 50 1.62 8.21 2.88
C CYS A 50 2.60 7.03 2.98
N ARG A 51 3.56 7.09 3.92
CA ARG A 51 4.48 5.97 4.16
C ARG A 51 3.76 4.75 4.74
N LEU A 52 2.89 4.94 5.73
CA LEU A 52 2.09 3.85 6.30
C LEU A 52 1.24 3.18 5.23
N LEU A 53 0.52 3.95 4.41
CA LEU A 53 -0.26 3.44 3.27
C LEU A 53 0.59 2.64 2.27
N SER A 54 1.84 3.04 2.07
CA SER A 54 2.78 2.31 1.20
C SER A 54 3.18 0.96 1.82
N VAL A 55 3.41 0.92 3.14
CA VAL A 55 3.86 -0.29 3.85
C VAL A 55 2.71 -1.26 4.15
N THR A 56 1.58 -0.77 4.63
CA THR A 56 0.44 -1.60 5.05
C THR A 56 -0.49 -1.94 3.89
N GLY A 57 -0.66 -1.03 2.93
CA GLY A 57 -1.53 -1.22 1.78
C GLY A 57 -0.80 -1.65 0.50
N PHE A 58 0.54 -1.74 0.54
CA PHE A 58 1.39 -1.93 -0.64
C PHE A 58 1.06 -0.95 -1.78
N LEU A 59 0.64 0.26 -1.41
CA LEU A 59 0.22 1.27 -2.37
C LEU A 59 1.43 1.92 -3.02
N ARG A 60 1.37 2.04 -4.34
CA ARG A 60 2.37 2.77 -5.11
C ARG A 60 2.18 4.27 -4.90
N PRO A 61 3.23 5.09 -5.08
CA PRO A 61 3.07 6.55 -5.07
C PRO A 61 1.98 7.06 -6.02
N SER A 62 1.81 6.42 -7.18
CA SER A 62 0.74 6.74 -8.14
C SER A 62 -0.66 6.38 -7.63
N ASP A 63 -0.77 5.33 -6.82
CA ASP A 63 -2.04 4.93 -6.22
C ASP A 63 -2.41 5.91 -5.11
N ILE A 64 -1.44 6.28 -4.26
CA ILE A 64 -1.63 7.26 -3.17
C ILE A 64 -2.04 8.63 -3.72
N HIS A 65 -1.38 9.10 -4.78
CA HIS A 65 -1.73 10.37 -5.43
C HIS A 65 -3.15 10.37 -6.01
N ARG A 66 -3.71 9.19 -6.29
CA ARG A 66 -5.03 9.00 -6.89
C ARG A 66 -6.10 8.58 -5.88
N ILE A 67 -5.81 8.68 -4.58
CA ILE A 67 -6.83 8.47 -3.55
C ILE A 67 -7.84 9.62 -3.62
N ASP A 68 -9.12 9.28 -3.78
CA ASP A 68 -10.22 10.21 -3.65
C ASP A 68 -10.62 10.29 -2.18
N ASP A 69 -10.11 11.32 -1.51
CA ASP A 69 -10.32 11.54 -0.08
C ASP A 69 -11.80 11.74 0.28
N LYS A 70 -12.59 12.38 -0.60
CA LYS A 70 -14.03 12.63 -0.35
C LYS A 70 -14.85 11.35 -0.30
N ARG A 71 -14.39 10.30 -0.99
CA ARG A 71 -15.05 8.99 -1.07
C ARG A 71 -14.43 7.97 -0.14
N SER A 72 -13.21 8.25 0.33
CA SER A 72 -12.52 7.43 1.30
C SER A 72 -13.07 7.72 2.70
N HIS A 73 -13.15 6.71 3.54
CA HIS A 73 -13.77 6.84 4.86
C HIS A 73 -13.31 5.72 5.79
N VAL A 74 -13.44 5.95 7.08
CA VAL A 74 -13.25 4.92 8.11
C VAL A 74 -14.62 4.40 8.51
N THR A 75 -14.79 3.07 8.54
CA THR A 75 -16.04 2.43 9.01
C THR A 75 -15.70 1.16 9.75
N LEU A 76 -16.31 0.97 10.92
CA LEU A 76 -16.05 -0.17 11.82
C LEU A 76 -14.54 -0.37 12.12
N GLY A 77 -13.79 0.73 12.22
CA GLY A 77 -12.36 0.70 12.49
C GLY A 77 -11.47 0.32 11.30
N VAL A 78 -12.04 0.11 10.11
CA VAL A 78 -11.30 -0.19 8.87
C VAL A 78 -11.27 1.06 7.98
N LEU A 79 -10.11 1.35 7.41
CA LEU A 79 -9.94 2.43 6.44
C LEU A 79 -10.28 1.94 5.03
N HIS A 80 -11.30 2.53 4.43
CA HIS A 80 -11.73 2.26 3.06
C HIS A 80 -11.22 3.37 2.15
N LEU A 81 -10.21 3.07 1.33
CA LEU A 81 -9.65 3.98 0.35
C LEU A 81 -10.23 3.72 -1.04
N VAL A 82 -10.56 4.80 -1.75
CA VAL A 82 -10.99 4.75 -3.14
C VAL A 82 -9.88 5.31 -4.02
N ILE A 83 -9.19 4.44 -4.76
CA ILE A 83 -8.15 4.87 -5.72
C ILE A 83 -8.79 4.99 -7.10
N VAL A 84 -8.84 6.21 -7.63
CA VAL A 84 -9.49 6.50 -8.92
C VAL A 84 -8.52 6.36 -10.09
N ALA A 85 -8.95 5.70 -11.15
CA ALA A 85 -8.18 5.53 -12.38
C ALA A 85 -6.74 5.02 -12.13
N PRO A 86 -6.48 3.91 -11.42
CA PRO A 86 -5.13 3.38 -11.30
C PRO A 86 -4.55 3.05 -12.69
N LYS A 87 -3.24 2.76 -12.77
CA LYS A 87 -2.56 2.48 -14.05
C LYS A 87 -3.26 1.38 -14.87
N VAL A 88 -3.88 0.42 -14.20
CA VAL A 88 -4.61 -0.69 -14.81
C VAL A 88 -5.97 -0.20 -15.34
N LYS A 89 -6.28 -0.60 -16.58
CA LYS A 89 -7.60 -0.40 -17.20
C LYS A 89 -8.34 -1.74 -17.29
N ARG A 90 -9.67 -1.71 -17.30
CA ARG A 90 -10.52 -2.87 -17.66
C ARG A 90 -11.39 -2.48 -18.84
N ALA A 91 -11.42 -3.32 -19.87
CA ALA A 91 -12.14 -3.05 -21.12
C ALA A 91 -11.84 -1.66 -21.72
N GLY A 92 -10.56 -1.24 -21.68
CA GLY A 92 -10.12 0.07 -22.18
C GLY A 92 -10.48 1.28 -21.31
N ARG A 93 -11.22 1.09 -20.21
CA ARG A 93 -11.69 2.17 -19.33
C ARG A 93 -10.84 2.24 -18.03
N PRO A 94 -10.61 3.46 -17.48
CA PRO A 94 -10.12 3.59 -16.12
C PRO A 94 -11.08 2.91 -15.14
N ILE A 95 -10.54 2.29 -14.10
CA ILE A 95 -11.33 1.64 -13.06
C ILE A 95 -11.21 2.36 -11.74
N GLU A 96 -12.03 1.96 -10.78
CA GLU A 96 -11.81 2.26 -9.37
C GLU A 96 -11.19 1.03 -8.71
N LYS A 97 -10.22 1.27 -7.82
CA LYS A 97 -9.61 0.23 -7.01
C LYS A 97 -9.94 0.53 -5.54
N PRO A 98 -10.94 -0.15 -4.96
CA PRO A 98 -11.14 -0.10 -3.51
C PRO A 98 -9.96 -0.77 -2.80
N CYS A 99 -9.50 -0.19 -1.70
CA CYS A 99 -8.48 -0.76 -0.83
C CYS A 99 -8.96 -0.65 0.62
N GLN A 100 -8.89 -1.75 1.36
CA GLN A 100 -9.26 -1.81 2.76
C GLN A 100 -7.99 -2.02 3.58
N ILE A 101 -7.82 -1.20 4.61
CA ILE A 101 -6.67 -1.28 5.51
C ILE A 101 -7.19 -1.40 6.94
N ALA A 102 -6.86 -2.52 7.57
CA ALA A 102 -7.18 -2.78 8.96
C ALA A 102 -6.31 -1.93 9.91
N PRO A 103 -6.78 -1.65 11.13
CA PRO A 103 -5.98 -0.93 12.11
C PRO A 103 -4.83 -1.80 12.60
N HIS A 104 -3.71 -1.16 12.89
CA HIS A 104 -2.57 -1.83 13.52
C HIS A 104 -2.71 -1.74 15.05
N THR A 105 -2.27 -2.79 15.78
CA THR A 105 -2.35 -2.83 17.25
C THR A 105 -1.51 -1.75 17.92
N ASP A 106 -0.31 -1.49 17.38
CA ASP A 106 0.53 -0.35 17.78
C ASP A 106 -0.02 0.95 17.17
N PRO A 107 -0.44 1.95 17.98
CA PRO A 107 -0.95 3.22 17.51
C PRO A 107 0.03 4.03 16.65
N ILE A 108 1.34 3.89 16.88
CA ILE A 108 2.38 4.60 16.12
C ILE A 108 2.38 4.14 14.66
N LEU A 109 2.10 2.85 14.45
CA LEU A 109 2.11 2.18 13.16
C LEU A 109 0.70 2.07 12.53
N CYS A 110 -0.32 2.69 13.13
CA CYS A 110 -1.70 2.50 12.71
C CYS A 110 -2.10 3.51 11.60
N PRO A 111 -2.30 3.05 10.35
CA PRO A 111 -2.73 3.93 9.25
C PRO A 111 -4.14 4.48 9.46
N VAL A 112 -5.04 3.71 10.09
CA VAL A 112 -6.41 4.13 10.37
C VAL A 112 -6.41 5.31 11.34
N LEU A 113 -5.60 5.24 12.41
CA LEU A 113 -5.43 6.35 13.34
C LEU A 113 -4.78 7.55 12.66
N ALA A 114 -3.75 7.34 11.84
CA ALA A 114 -3.08 8.42 11.12
C ALA A 114 -4.00 9.16 10.12
N TYR A 115 -4.97 8.46 9.53
CA TYR A 115 -5.94 9.05 8.61
C TYR A 115 -7.06 9.82 9.30
N SER A 116 -7.34 9.50 10.57
CA SER A 116 -8.49 10.04 11.31
C SER A 116 -8.19 11.33 12.09
N VAL A 117 -6.98 11.89 11.94
CA VAL A 117 -6.52 13.14 12.57
C VAL A 117 -6.65 14.29 11.58
#